data_AF-A0A929UIC9-F1
#
_entry.id   AF-A0A929UIC9-F1
#
_cell.length_a   1.000
_cell.length_b   1.000
_cell.length_c   1.000
_cell.angle_alpha   90.00
_cell.angle_beta   90.00
_cell.angle_gamma   90.00
#
_symmetry.space_group_name_H-M   'P 1'
#
loop_
_entity.id
_entity.type
_entity.pdbx_description
1 polymer ?
#
loop_
_entity_poly.entity_id
_entity_poly.type
_entity_poly.pdbx_seq_one_letter_code
_entity_poly.pdbx_strand_id
1 'polypeptide(L)'
;MGHIIQDRTLPDHFAASLCGHCRGWSIWIEEVLVYPAQVAVENPNEDMPEDVKKLYMESAQVLSTSPRAAAALLRLGLQMLLGVVGGDGNNINDDIGKIVKLGVEPETQKALDLLRVFGNNGAHPGEIKLDEDPGLVIKMYELMNYITDRLITQKDQINELFEGLPEGIKAQIELRDNKKKEEKS
;
A
#
# COMPACT_ATOMS: atom_id res chain seq x y z
N MET A 1 27.29 -3.99 27.70
CA MET A 1 28.62 -3.84 27.08
C MET A 1 28.60 -2.51 26.34
N GLY A 2 28.91 -1.43 27.03
CA GLY A 2 28.84 -0.07 26.48
C GLY A 2 30.11 0.22 25.71
N HIS A 3 29.99 0.46 24.41
CA HIS A 3 31.10 0.95 23.62
C HIS A 3 31.31 2.43 23.88
N ILE A 4 32.57 2.76 24.16
CA ILE A 4 33.12 4.11 24.30
C ILE A 4 32.79 4.91 23.03
N ILE A 5 32.07 6.01 23.17
CA ILE A 5 31.93 7.01 22.11
C ILE A 5 33.13 7.95 22.24
N GLN A 6 34.04 7.90 21.26
CA GLN A 6 35.08 8.92 21.07
C GLN A 6 34.42 10.29 20.98
N ASP A 7 35.05 11.28 21.60
CA ASP A 7 34.66 12.70 21.62
C ASP A 7 34.19 13.18 20.23
N ARG A 8 32.88 13.15 20.01
CA ARG A 8 32.21 13.72 18.84
C ARG A 8 31.25 14.75 19.38
N THR A 9 31.61 16.01 19.21
CA THR A 9 30.70 17.13 19.46
C THR A 9 29.45 16.92 18.61
N LEU A 10 28.26 17.08 19.22
CA LEU A 10 27.01 17.16 18.47
C LEU A 10 27.12 18.34 17.49
N PRO A 11 26.50 18.26 16.30
CA PRO A 11 26.43 19.39 15.38
C PRO A 11 25.89 20.63 16.10
N ASP A 12 26.43 21.80 15.78
CA ASP A 12 25.77 23.06 16.08
C ASP A 12 24.36 22.92 15.47
N HIS A 13 23.29 23.12 16.25
CA HIS A 13 21.88 22.91 15.82
C HIS A 13 21.31 21.48 15.84
N PHE A 14 21.78 20.61 16.75
CA PHE A 14 21.03 19.39 17.12
C PHE A 14 19.86 19.72 18.09
N ALA A 15 18.65 19.22 17.79
CA ALA A 15 17.51 19.29 18.71
C ALA A 15 16.69 17.99 18.72
N ALA A 16 16.06 17.68 19.85
CA ALA A 16 15.13 16.57 19.96
C ALA A 16 13.82 17.03 20.64
N SER A 17 12.68 16.57 20.14
CA SER A 17 11.36 16.86 20.70
C SER A 17 10.54 15.57 20.87
N LEU A 18 9.50 15.62 21.71
CA LEU A 18 8.61 14.50 21.96
C LEU A 18 7.20 14.87 21.50
N CYS A 19 6.56 14.00 20.71
CA CYS A 19 5.19 14.19 20.27
C CYS A 19 4.22 14.10 21.46
N GLY A 20 3.40 15.13 21.67
CA GLY A 20 2.42 15.16 22.76
C GLY A 20 1.30 14.11 22.63
N HIS A 21 1.05 13.60 21.43
CA HIS A 21 0.00 12.61 21.15
C HIS A 21 0.50 11.17 21.28
N CYS A 22 1.50 10.77 20.47
CA CYS A 22 1.99 9.39 20.43
C CYS A 22 3.23 9.13 21.32
N ARG A 23 3.80 10.18 21.94
CA ARG A 23 5.05 10.11 22.71
C ARG A 23 6.26 9.59 21.93
N GLY A 24 6.20 9.65 20.60
CA GLY A 24 7.34 9.37 19.72
C GLY A 24 8.38 10.50 19.77
N TRP A 25 9.64 10.16 19.55
CA TRP A 25 10.73 11.13 19.44
C TRP A 25 10.77 11.78 18.06
N SER A 26 11.24 13.01 18.01
CA SER A 26 11.60 13.72 16.79
C SER A 26 13.01 14.29 16.91
N ILE A 27 13.85 14.11 15.89
CA ILE A 27 15.24 14.57 15.86
C ILE A 27 15.41 15.58 14.74
N TRP A 28 16.09 16.67 15.05
CA TRP A 28 16.35 17.79 14.17
C TRP A 28 17.86 18.05 14.10
N ILE A 29 18.37 18.34 12.91
CA ILE A 29 19.77 18.74 12.66
C ILE A 29 19.72 19.92 11.68
N GLU A 30 20.37 21.03 12.00
CA GLU A 30 20.40 22.23 11.13
C GLU A 30 18.97 22.70 10.75
N GLU A 31 18.06 22.69 11.73
CA GLU A 31 16.63 23.01 11.57
C GLU A 31 15.82 22.04 10.68
N VAL A 32 16.42 20.97 10.17
CA VAL A 32 15.74 19.93 9.37
C VAL A 32 15.28 18.79 10.26
N LEU A 33 13.99 18.42 10.18
CA LEU A 33 13.46 17.20 10.82
C LEU A 33 14.06 15.97 10.13
N VAL A 34 14.94 15.27 10.82
CA VAL A 34 15.64 14.07 10.33
C VAL A 34 14.92 12.80 10.76
N TYR A 35 14.20 12.85 11.88
CA TYR A 35 13.40 11.74 12.38
C TYR A 35 12.09 12.26 13.00
N PRO A 36 10.93 11.64 12.70
CA PRO A 36 10.75 10.71 11.59
C PRO A 36 11.05 11.41 10.27
N ALA A 37 11.53 10.67 9.26
CA ALA A 37 11.69 11.21 7.92
C ALA A 37 10.36 11.86 7.48
N GLN A 38 10.43 13.05 6.90
CA GLN A 38 9.21 13.72 6.44
C GLN A 38 8.53 12.86 5.37
N VAL A 39 7.39 12.28 5.74
CA VAL A 39 6.54 11.50 4.85
C VAL A 39 5.75 12.50 4.01
N ALA A 40 6.22 12.74 2.78
CA ALA A 40 5.55 13.64 1.82
C ALA A 40 4.46 12.92 0.99
N VAL A 41 4.00 11.76 1.45
CA VAL A 41 3.01 10.92 0.77
C VAL A 41 1.75 10.81 1.62
N GLU A 42 0.66 10.41 0.98
CA GLU A 42 -0.60 10.14 1.66
C GLU A 42 -0.42 9.05 2.73
N ASN A 43 -1.28 9.05 3.76
CA ASN A 43 -1.31 7.95 4.71
C ASN A 43 -1.88 6.69 4.02
N PRO A 44 -1.48 5.49 4.47
CA PRO A 44 -2.08 4.26 3.94
C PRO A 44 -3.58 4.22 4.26
N ASN A 45 -4.36 3.65 3.34
CA ASN A 45 -5.79 3.38 3.55
C ASN A 45 -6.02 2.61 4.87
N GLU A 46 -7.09 2.98 5.60
CA GLU A 46 -7.39 2.43 6.93
C GLU A 46 -7.68 0.92 6.95
N ASP A 47 -8.20 0.35 5.86
CA ASP A 47 -8.48 -1.09 5.72
C ASP A 47 -7.30 -1.86 5.11
N MET A 48 -6.19 -1.18 4.81
CA MET A 48 -4.98 -1.83 4.34
C MET A 48 -4.48 -2.83 5.40
N PRO A 49 -4.14 -4.08 5.03
CA PRO A 49 -3.64 -5.07 5.97
C PRO A 49 -2.40 -4.58 6.71
N GLU A 50 -2.29 -4.90 8.00
CA GLU A 50 -1.26 -4.33 8.89
C GLU A 50 0.18 -4.55 8.39
N ASP A 51 0.48 -5.72 7.85
CA ASP A 51 1.82 -5.99 7.31
C ASP A 51 2.10 -5.22 6.01
N VAL A 52 1.06 -4.93 5.22
CA VAL A 52 1.17 -4.06 4.04
C VAL A 52 1.34 -2.60 4.45
N LYS A 53 0.63 -2.13 5.50
CA LYS A 53 0.81 -0.79 6.08
C LYS A 53 2.23 -0.56 6.57
N LYS A 54 2.83 -1.54 7.24
CA LYS A 54 4.23 -1.46 7.70
C LYS A 54 5.18 -1.26 6.52
N LEU A 55 5.03 -2.05 5.45
CA LEU A 55 5.84 -1.90 4.23
C LEU A 55 5.59 -0.56 3.52
N TYR A 56 4.35 -0.08 3.49
CA TYR A 56 4.00 1.23 2.96
C TYR A 56 4.74 2.35 3.71
N MET A 57 4.71 2.31 5.04
CA MET A 57 5.37 3.31 5.87
C MET A 57 6.90 3.20 5.81
N GLU A 58 7.45 1.99 5.75
CA GLU A 58 8.88 1.77 5.51
C GLU A 58 9.32 2.33 4.16
N SER A 59 8.51 2.08 3.12
CA SER A 59 8.72 2.65 1.79
C SER A 59 8.76 4.18 1.83
N ALA A 60 7.80 4.79 2.54
CA ALA A 60 7.72 6.24 2.66
C ALA A 60 8.95 6.85 3.34
N GLN A 61 9.53 6.15 4.33
CA GLN A 61 10.74 6.59 5.02
C GLN A 61 11.99 6.56 4.13
N VAL A 62 12.07 5.62 3.19
CA VAL A 62 13.23 5.50 2.29
C VAL A 62 13.09 6.27 0.99
N LEU A 63 11.89 6.76 0.65
CA LEU A 63 11.59 7.46 -0.61
C LEU A 63 12.58 8.60 -0.93
N SER A 64 12.88 9.45 0.06
CA SER A 64 13.79 10.60 -0.12
C SER A 64 15.24 10.18 -0.37
N THR A 65 15.64 9.01 0.14
CA THR A 65 17.00 8.48 0.03
C THR A 65 17.16 7.59 -1.20
N SER A 66 16.15 6.80 -1.53
CA SER A 66 16.11 5.88 -2.65
C SER A 66 14.67 5.65 -3.13
N PRO A 67 14.22 6.40 -4.16
CA PRO A 67 12.92 6.16 -4.81
C PRO A 67 12.78 4.72 -5.30
N ARG A 68 13.88 4.14 -5.80
CA ARG A 68 13.92 2.76 -6.26
C ARG A 68 13.65 1.75 -5.14
N ALA A 69 14.26 1.95 -3.96
CA ALA A 69 13.98 1.10 -2.81
C ALA A 69 12.52 1.23 -2.36
N ALA A 70 11.99 2.46 -2.35
CA ALA A 70 10.59 2.71 -2.03
C ALA A 70 9.64 2.00 -3.03
N ALA A 71 9.89 2.11 -4.33
CA ALA A 71 9.10 1.43 -5.37
C ALA A 71 9.12 -0.10 -5.21
N ALA A 72 10.28 -0.68 -4.86
CA ALA A 72 10.40 -2.12 -4.60
C ALA A 72 9.60 -2.57 -3.37
N LEU A 73 9.64 -1.78 -2.29
CA LEU A 73 8.84 -2.03 -1.08
C LEU A 73 7.33 -1.92 -1.35
N LEU A 74 6.89 -0.94 -2.14
CA LEU A 74 5.49 -0.83 -2.55
C LEU A 74 5.07 -2.03 -3.40
N ARG A 75 5.91 -2.49 -4.33
CA ARG A 75 5.61 -3.69 -5.12
C ARG A 75 5.47 -4.93 -4.24
N LEU A 76 6.36 -5.10 -3.24
CA LEU A 76 6.24 -6.19 -2.27
C LEU A 76 4.94 -6.07 -1.47
N GLY A 77 4.60 -4.86 -1.01
CA GLY A 77 3.34 -4.59 -0.34
C GLY A 77 2.13 -4.99 -1.20
N LEU A 78 2.17 -4.72 -2.51
CA LEU A 78 1.10 -5.11 -3.42
C LEU A 78 0.99 -6.63 -3.55
N GLN A 79 2.11 -7.33 -3.66
CA GLN A 79 2.12 -8.79 -3.70
C GLN A 79 1.48 -9.39 -2.43
N MET A 80 1.79 -8.83 -1.26
CA MET A 80 1.16 -9.24 0.00
C MET A 80 -0.33 -8.91 0.05
N LEU A 81 -0.72 -7.71 -0.39
CA LEU A 81 -2.12 -7.29 -0.48
C LEU A 81 -2.93 -8.26 -1.34
N LEU A 82 -2.40 -8.63 -2.52
CA LEU A 82 -3.05 -9.57 -3.43
C LEU A 82 -3.22 -10.96 -2.82
N GLY A 83 -2.27 -11.43 -2.02
CA GLY A 83 -2.39 -12.68 -1.27
C GLY A 83 -3.57 -12.68 -0.29
N VAL A 84 -3.91 -11.53 0.30
CA VAL A 84 -5.06 -11.40 1.22
C VAL A 84 -6.40 -11.44 0.47
N VAL A 85 -6.47 -10.87 -0.74
CA VAL A 85 -7.74 -10.70 -1.48
C VAL A 85 -8.06 -11.84 -2.47
N GLY A 86 -7.35 -12.96 -2.39
CA GLY A 86 -7.63 -14.17 -3.18
C GLY A 86 -6.50 -14.63 -4.11
N GLY A 87 -5.33 -13.97 -4.06
CA GLY A 87 -4.09 -14.46 -4.64
C GLY A 87 -3.41 -15.54 -3.79
N ASP A 88 -2.30 -16.10 -4.27
CA ASP A 88 -1.43 -16.97 -3.48
C ASP A 88 -0.20 -16.23 -2.90
N GLY A 89 0.04 -14.98 -3.33
CA GLY A 89 1.12 -14.13 -2.84
C GLY A 89 2.49 -14.53 -3.36
N ASN A 90 2.61 -15.50 -4.27
CA ASN A 90 3.90 -15.99 -4.77
C ASN A 90 4.34 -15.27 -6.05
N ASN A 91 3.40 -15.01 -6.94
CA ASN A 91 3.67 -14.34 -8.21
C ASN A 91 2.62 -13.26 -8.48
N ILE A 92 3.04 -12.01 -8.37
CA ILE A 92 2.20 -10.83 -8.59
C ILE A 92 1.46 -10.85 -9.94
N ASN A 93 2.08 -11.36 -11.02
CA ASN A 93 1.43 -11.41 -12.32
C ASN A 93 0.28 -12.43 -12.34
N ASP A 94 0.51 -13.60 -11.74
CA ASP A 94 -0.48 -14.66 -11.67
C ASP A 94 -1.62 -14.26 -10.73
N ASP A 95 -1.30 -13.59 -9.63
CA ASP A 95 -2.27 -13.08 -8.67
C ASP A 95 -3.15 -11.98 -9.28
N ILE A 96 -2.59 -11.02 -10.02
CA ILE A 96 -3.39 -10.06 -10.79
C ILE A 96 -4.34 -10.80 -11.73
N GLY A 97 -3.86 -11.83 -12.43
CA GLY A 97 -4.69 -12.65 -13.32
C GLY A 97 -5.84 -13.37 -12.59
N LYS A 98 -5.64 -13.83 -11.35
CA LYS A 98 -6.69 -14.43 -10.52
C LYS A 98 -7.69 -13.37 -10.06
N ILE A 99 -7.22 -12.25 -9.54
CA ILE A 99 -8.07 -11.16 -9.05
C ILE A 99 -8.93 -10.60 -10.18
N VAL A 100 -8.38 -10.45 -11.39
CA VAL A 100 -9.15 -10.02 -12.57
C VAL A 100 -10.28 -10.99 -12.91
N LYS A 101 -10.05 -12.30 -12.78
CA LYS A 101 -11.10 -13.32 -12.98
C LYS A 101 -12.22 -13.25 -11.94
N LEU A 102 -11.98 -12.65 -10.77
CA LEU A 102 -13.01 -12.40 -9.75
C LEU A 102 -13.92 -11.22 -10.11
N GLY A 103 -13.66 -10.51 -11.22
CA GLY A 103 -14.54 -9.47 -11.74
C GLY A 103 -14.20 -8.07 -11.27
N VAL A 104 -12.91 -7.73 -11.20
CA VAL A 104 -12.49 -6.33 -10.98
C VAL A 104 -12.69 -5.47 -12.23
N GLU A 105 -12.88 -4.18 -12.04
CA GLU A 105 -13.03 -3.23 -13.14
C GLU A 105 -11.72 -3.03 -13.92
N PRO A 106 -11.80 -2.69 -15.23
CA PRO A 106 -10.62 -2.49 -16.06
C PRO A 106 -9.64 -1.43 -15.53
N GLU A 107 -10.14 -0.40 -14.85
CA GLU A 107 -9.34 0.66 -14.23
C GLU A 107 -8.47 0.12 -13.08
N THR A 108 -9.04 -0.72 -12.22
CA THR A 108 -8.33 -1.38 -11.12
C THR A 108 -7.28 -2.35 -11.64
N GLN A 109 -7.58 -3.09 -12.72
CA GLN A 109 -6.57 -3.90 -13.39
C GLN A 109 -5.39 -3.06 -13.89
N LYS A 110 -5.65 -1.91 -14.52
CA LYS A 110 -4.57 -1.00 -14.97
C LYS A 110 -3.75 -0.48 -13.79
N ALA A 111 -4.39 -0.11 -12.67
CA ALA A 111 -3.69 0.33 -11.47
C ALA A 111 -2.75 -0.76 -10.91
N LEU A 112 -3.24 -2.01 -10.84
CA LEU A 112 -2.44 -3.17 -10.43
C LEU A 112 -1.23 -3.39 -11.35
N ASP A 113 -1.44 -3.35 -12.66
CA ASP A 113 -0.37 -3.55 -13.65
C ASP A 113 0.66 -2.43 -13.64
N LEU A 114 0.22 -1.18 -13.46
CA LEU A 114 1.11 -0.03 -13.30
C LEU A 114 2.05 -0.28 -12.11
N LEU A 115 1.50 -0.48 -10.91
CA LEU A 115 2.28 -0.62 -9.69
C LEU A 115 3.21 -1.86 -9.75
N ARG A 116 2.77 -2.95 -10.40
CA ARG A 116 3.65 -4.07 -10.74
C ARG A 116 4.83 -3.60 -11.59
N VAL A 117 4.63 -2.92 -12.71
CA VAL A 117 5.72 -2.53 -13.63
C VAL A 117 6.72 -1.58 -12.96
N PHE A 118 6.25 -0.58 -12.21
CA PHE A 118 7.13 0.42 -11.58
C PHE A 118 8.14 -0.20 -10.60
N GLY A 119 7.85 -1.33 -9.95
CA GLY A 119 8.79 -1.98 -9.03
C GLY A 119 9.69 -3.08 -9.63
N ASN A 120 9.62 -3.38 -10.93
CA ASN A 120 10.42 -4.45 -11.56
C ASN A 120 11.65 -3.96 -12.31
N ASN A 121 11.65 -2.70 -12.76
CA ASN A 121 12.55 -2.26 -13.82
C ASN A 121 13.91 -1.85 -13.26
N GLY A 122 14.66 -2.85 -12.81
CA GLY A 122 16.11 -2.76 -12.71
C GLY A 122 16.73 -2.65 -14.11
N ALA A 123 16.93 -1.41 -14.57
CA ALA A 123 18.03 -1.01 -15.46
C ALA A 123 18.28 -1.87 -16.72
N HIS A 124 17.39 -1.78 -17.72
CA HIS A 124 17.86 -1.92 -19.10
C HIS A 124 18.50 -0.59 -19.54
N PRO A 125 19.77 -0.58 -20.01
CA PRO A 125 20.38 0.65 -20.51
C PRO A 125 19.58 1.20 -21.69
N GLY A 126 18.97 2.39 -21.53
CA GLY A 126 18.22 3.09 -22.58
C GLY A 126 16.71 3.26 -22.35
N GLU A 127 16.13 2.69 -21.29
CA GLU A 127 14.73 2.88 -20.93
C GLU A 127 14.53 3.97 -19.85
N ILE A 128 13.32 4.55 -19.81
CA ILE A 128 12.94 5.50 -18.76
C ILE A 128 12.89 4.74 -17.43
N LYS A 129 13.72 5.16 -16.48
CA LYS A 129 13.78 4.58 -15.14
C LYS A 129 12.70 5.19 -14.26
N LEU A 130 11.51 4.65 -14.39
CA LEU A 130 10.32 5.15 -13.70
C LEU A 130 10.40 5.02 -12.18
N ASP A 131 11.23 4.10 -11.68
CA ASP A 131 11.51 3.84 -10.27
C ASP A 131 12.57 4.77 -9.67
N GLU A 132 13.26 5.56 -10.49
CA GLU A 132 14.23 6.57 -10.03
C GLU A 132 13.63 7.98 -9.94
N ASP A 133 12.40 8.19 -10.42
CA ASP A 133 11.68 9.47 -10.31
C ASP A 133 10.82 9.50 -9.03
N PRO A 134 11.18 10.31 -8.01
CA PRO A 134 10.41 10.42 -6.78
C PRO A 134 8.95 10.80 -7.03
N GLY A 135 8.66 11.64 -8.04
CA GLY A 135 7.31 12.08 -8.37
C GLY A 135 6.43 10.96 -8.89
N LEU A 136 7.00 9.98 -9.59
CA LEU A 136 6.27 8.78 -10.01
C LEU A 136 6.07 7.80 -8.86
N VAL A 137 7.06 7.64 -7.99
CA VAL A 137 6.93 6.78 -6.80
C VAL A 137 5.89 7.35 -5.84
N ILE A 138 5.78 8.67 -5.68
CA ILE A 138 4.69 9.33 -4.92
C ILE A 138 3.32 8.87 -5.44
N LYS A 139 3.11 8.83 -6.77
CA LYS A 139 1.85 8.35 -7.37
C LYS A 139 1.60 6.87 -7.14
N MET A 140 2.63 6.05 -6.88
CA MET A 140 2.42 4.65 -6.52
C MET A 140 1.75 4.49 -5.16
N TYR A 141 1.96 5.42 -4.22
CA TYR A 141 1.25 5.43 -2.93
C TYR A 141 -0.24 5.69 -3.13
N GLU A 142 -0.59 6.66 -3.99
CA GLU A 142 -1.98 6.94 -4.39
C GLU A 142 -2.61 5.70 -5.04
N LEU A 143 -1.89 5.03 -5.96
CA LEU A 143 -2.35 3.80 -6.58
C LEU A 143 -2.56 2.67 -5.56
N MET A 144 -1.65 2.50 -4.59
CA MET A 144 -1.80 1.48 -3.55
C MET A 144 -3.05 1.73 -2.69
N ASN A 145 -3.30 2.98 -2.32
CA ASN A 145 -4.50 3.38 -1.59
C ASN A 145 -5.76 3.14 -2.40
N TYR A 146 -5.77 3.52 -3.68
CA TYR A 146 -6.87 3.26 -4.60
C TYR A 146 -7.15 1.76 -4.77
N ILE A 147 -6.12 0.93 -4.94
CA ILE A 147 -6.26 -0.53 -5.08
C ILE A 147 -6.85 -1.12 -3.79
N THR A 148 -6.36 -0.70 -2.63
CA THR A 148 -6.88 -1.15 -1.34
C THR A 148 -8.34 -0.77 -1.18
N ASP A 149 -8.70 0.47 -1.52
CA ASP A 149 -10.08 0.95 -1.45
C ASP A 149 -11.02 0.09 -2.32
N ARG A 150 -10.63 -0.19 -3.56
CA ARG A 150 -11.44 -0.98 -4.49
C ARG A 150 -11.54 -2.46 -4.14
N LEU A 151 -10.45 -3.04 -3.64
CA LEU A 151 -10.39 -4.49 -3.39
C LEU A 151 -10.87 -4.88 -2.00
N ILE A 152 -10.83 -3.96 -1.02
CA ILE A 152 -11.14 -4.21 0.39
C ILE A 152 -12.22 -3.24 0.87
N THR A 153 -11.90 -1.95 1.07
CA THR A 153 -12.79 -0.97 1.72
C THR A 153 -14.20 -0.96 1.13
N GLN A 154 -14.33 -0.77 -0.19
CA GLN A 154 -15.64 -0.70 -0.83
C GLN A 154 -16.40 -2.04 -0.75
N LYS A 155 -15.69 -3.17 -0.83
CA LYS A 155 -16.33 -4.49 -0.74
C LYS A 155 -16.85 -4.73 0.67
N ASP A 156 -16.06 -4.41 1.68
CA ASP A 156 -16.43 -4.60 3.08
C ASP A 156 -17.58 -3.68 3.46
N GLN A 157 -17.55 -2.41 3.05
CA GLN A 157 -18.66 -1.48 3.26
C GLN A 157 -19.97 -1.95 2.60
N ILE A 158 -19.91 -2.46 1.37
CA ILE A 158 -21.11 -2.99 0.68
C ILE A 158 -21.63 -4.25 1.40
N ASN A 159 -20.72 -5.14 1.81
CA ASN A 159 -21.09 -6.37 2.51
C ASN A 159 -21.74 -6.07 3.86
N GLU A 160 -21.19 -5.15 4.65
CA GLU A 160 -21.75 -4.73 5.93
C GLU A 160 -23.16 -4.16 5.77
N LEU A 161 -23.37 -3.27 4.78
CA LEU A 161 -24.70 -2.74 4.46
C LEU A 161 -25.68 -3.83 4.02
N PHE A 162 -25.20 -4.81 3.25
CA PHE A 162 -26.03 -5.94 2.80
C PHE A 162 -26.40 -6.86 3.96
N GLU A 163 -25.46 -7.16 4.85
CA GLU A 163 -25.69 -7.97 6.05
C GLU A 163 -26.69 -7.31 7.00
N GLY A 164 -26.68 -5.98 7.07
CA GLY A 164 -27.65 -5.17 7.81
C GLY A 164 -29.08 -5.20 7.28
N LEU A 165 -29.35 -5.80 6.11
CA LEU A 165 -30.71 -5.94 5.58
C LEU A 165 -31.56 -6.92 6.44
N PRO A 166 -32.89 -6.68 6.55
CA PRO A 166 -33.79 -7.62 7.22
C PRO A 166 -33.77 -9.02 6.58
N GLU A 167 -33.87 -10.08 7.40
CA GLU A 167 -33.81 -11.47 6.93
C GLU A 167 -34.82 -11.79 5.82
N GLY A 168 -36.05 -11.24 5.92
CA GLY A 168 -37.08 -11.44 4.89
C GLY A 168 -36.69 -10.89 3.51
N ILE A 169 -35.93 -9.79 3.47
CA ILE A 169 -35.42 -9.22 2.21
C ILE A 169 -34.26 -10.06 1.68
N LYS A 170 -33.34 -10.49 2.56
CA LYS A 170 -32.23 -11.38 2.18
C LYS A 170 -32.74 -12.70 1.57
N ALA A 171 -33.74 -13.32 2.18
CA ALA A 171 -34.37 -14.53 1.66
C ALA A 171 -35.01 -14.33 0.27
N GLN A 172 -35.64 -13.18 0.03
CA GLN A 172 -36.20 -12.86 -1.31
C GLN A 172 -35.12 -12.72 -2.38
N ILE A 173 -33.97 -12.11 -2.03
CA ILE A 173 -32.82 -11.97 -2.93
C ILE A 173 -32.24 -13.35 -3.27
N GLU A 174 -32.06 -14.22 -2.27
CA GLU A 174 -31.55 -15.58 -2.47
C GLU A 174 -32.47 -16.42 -3.38
N LEU A 175 -33.79 -16.35 -3.16
CA LEU A 175 -34.77 -17.05 -4.01
C LEU A 175 -34.68 -16.60 -5.48
N ARG A 176 -34.54 -15.29 -5.72
CA ARG A 176 -34.36 -14.73 -7.06
C ARG A 176 -33.08 -15.25 -7.73
N ASP A 177 -31.98 -15.28 -6.99
CA ASP A 177 -30.67 -15.62 -7.54
C ASP A 177 -30.52 -17.13 -7.79
N ASN A 178 -31.16 -17.97 -6.97
CA ASN A 178 -31.24 -19.41 -7.19
C ASN A 178 -32.04 -19.74 -8.46
N LYS A 179 -33.16 -19.06 -8.70
CA LYS A 179 -33.97 -19.23 -9.92
C LYS A 179 -33.17 -18.93 -11.21
N LYS A 180 -32.32 -17.90 -11.18
CA LYS A 180 -31.43 -17.55 -12.32
C LYS A 180 -30.34 -18.59 -12.59
N LYS A 181 -29.92 -19.36 -11.59
CA LYS A 181 -28.93 -20.45 -11.77
C LYS A 181 -29.56 -21.68 -12.39
N GLU A 182 -30.78 -22.02 -11.99
CA GLU A 182 -31.56 -23.12 -12.58
C GLU A 182 -31.90 -22.88 -14.05
N GLU A 183 -32.16 -21.63 -14.46
CA GLU A 183 -32.44 -21.27 -15.86
C GLU A 183 -31.18 -21.24 -16.76
N LYS A 184 -29.97 -21.30 -16.18
CA LYS A 184 -28.68 -21.27 -16.90
C LYS A 184 -27.94 -22.61 -16.88
N SER A 185 -28.48 -23.62 -16.19
CA SER A 185 -27.95 -24.99 -16.15
C SER A 185 -28.69 -25.90 -17.13
#